data_AF-A0ABD1BV54-F1
#
_entry.id   AF-A0ABD1BV54-F1
#
_cell.length_a   1.000
_cell.length_b   1.000
_cell.length_c   1.000
_cell.angle_alpha   90.00
_cell.angle_beta   90.00
_cell.angle_gamma   90.00
#
_symmetry.space_group_name_H-M   'P 1'
#
loop_
_entity.id
_entity.type
_entity.pdbx_description
1 polymer ?
#
loop_
_entity_poly.entity_id
_entity_poly.type
_entity_poly.pdbx_seq_one_letter_code
_entity_poly.pdbx_strand_id
1 'polypeptide(L)'
;MVGGTGKKKVVPITSPSLAIVEVNPNNNKAVLPIEAPIVSSYNDRIRPLLDTVDRLRNLNVMREGIQLPTIVVVGDQSSGKSSVLESLAGISLPRGQGICTRVPLVMRLQRSPSPEPEIWLEYNDKVVPTDE
;
A
#
# COMPACT_ATOMS: atom_id res chain seq x y z
N MET A 1 -15.52 49.98 -10.58
CA MET A 1 -14.33 49.40 -9.91
C MET A 1 -14.62 47.95 -9.59
N VAL A 2 -13.70 47.09 -9.98
CA VAL A 2 -13.84 45.64 -10.15
C VAL A 2 -13.73 44.92 -8.80
N GLY A 3 -14.56 43.89 -8.55
CA GLY A 3 -14.46 43.05 -7.35
C GLY A 3 -14.80 41.60 -7.69
N GLY A 4 -13.83 40.86 -8.23
CA GLY A 4 -13.97 39.44 -8.55
C GLY A 4 -13.83 38.57 -7.30
N THR A 5 -14.89 37.85 -6.94
CA THR A 5 -14.88 36.84 -5.88
C THR A 5 -14.49 35.48 -6.47
N GLY A 6 -13.19 35.19 -6.47
CA GLY A 6 -12.65 33.89 -6.88
C GLY A 6 -13.05 32.79 -5.89
N LYS A 7 -13.85 31.82 -6.35
CA LYS A 7 -14.12 30.57 -5.62
C LYS A 7 -12.81 29.79 -5.48
N LYS A 8 -12.24 29.73 -4.26
CA LYS A 8 -11.13 28.81 -3.98
C LYS A 8 -11.67 27.38 -4.01
N LYS A 9 -11.37 26.65 -5.08
CA LYS A 9 -11.63 25.22 -5.19
C LYS A 9 -10.55 24.49 -4.37
N VAL A 10 -10.94 23.90 -3.25
CA VAL A 10 -10.06 23.00 -2.49
C VAL A 10 -9.95 21.71 -3.31
N VAL A 11 -8.73 21.38 -3.75
CA VAL A 11 -8.44 20.15 -4.50
C VAL A 11 -7.83 19.17 -3.49
N PRO A 12 -8.38 17.95 -3.32
CA PRO A 12 -7.83 16.98 -2.37
C PRO A 12 -6.45 16.54 -2.86
N ILE A 13 -5.44 16.68 -2.00
CA ILE A 13 -4.06 16.28 -2.29
C ILE A 13 -3.91 14.83 -1.85
N THR A 14 -4.18 13.91 -2.75
CA THR A 14 -3.94 12.48 -2.54
C THR A 14 -2.54 12.17 -3.06
N SER A 15 -1.52 12.55 -2.28
CA SER A 15 -0.13 12.22 -2.59
C SER A 15 0.19 10.85 -1.97
N PRO A 16 0.49 9.80 -2.75
CA PRO A 16 1.12 8.62 -2.20
C PRO A 16 2.50 9.04 -1.65
N SER A 17 2.88 8.48 -0.50
CA SER A 17 4.01 8.88 0.36
C SER A 17 5.42 8.87 -0.28
N LEU A 18 5.53 8.61 -1.60
CA LEU A 18 6.78 8.53 -2.36
C LEU A 18 6.78 9.37 -3.66
N ALA A 19 5.85 10.32 -3.82
CA ALA A 19 5.89 11.25 -4.94
C ALA A 19 7.08 12.21 -4.81
N ILE A 20 7.96 12.24 -5.83
CA ILE A 20 9.00 13.28 -5.92
C ILE A 20 8.32 14.57 -6.40
N VAL A 21 8.33 15.60 -5.56
CA VAL A 21 7.82 16.93 -5.93
C VAL A 21 8.97 17.73 -6.55
N GLU A 22 8.94 17.93 -7.88
CA GLU A 22 9.73 18.99 -8.50
C GLU A 22 9.04 20.34 -8.25
N VAL A 23 9.64 21.17 -7.39
CA VAL A 23 9.23 22.56 -7.21
C VAL A 23 9.76 23.37 -8.39
N ASN A 24 8.93 23.60 -9.41
CA ASN A 24 9.21 24.58 -10.45
C ASN A 24 8.50 25.90 -10.09
N PRO A 25 9.22 26.96 -9.65
CA PRO A 25 8.62 28.16 -9.08
C PRO A 25 7.78 29.01 -10.06
N ASN A 26 7.75 28.68 -11.36
CA ASN A 26 7.19 29.54 -12.40
C ASN A 26 6.00 28.97 -13.19
N ASN A 27 5.36 27.87 -12.76
CA ASN A 27 4.30 27.26 -13.56
C ASN A 27 3.05 26.88 -12.73
N ASN A 28 1.95 27.60 -12.94
CA ASN A 28 0.62 27.30 -12.40
C ASN A 28 -0.06 26.13 -13.14
N LYS A 29 0.67 25.06 -13.47
CA LYS A 29 0.11 23.83 -14.05
C LYS A 29 0.11 22.74 -13.00
N ALA A 30 -0.96 21.93 -12.99
CA ALA A 30 -1.15 20.83 -12.07
C ALA A 30 0.10 19.94 -12.03
N VAL A 31 0.69 19.82 -10.83
CA VAL A 31 1.82 18.93 -10.56
C VAL A 31 1.34 17.51 -10.77
N LEU A 32 1.82 16.84 -11.82
CA LEU A 32 1.61 15.40 -11.99
C LEU A 32 2.51 14.66 -11.00
N PRO A 33 2.01 13.67 -10.25
CA PRO A 33 2.84 12.87 -9.36
C PRO A 33 3.94 12.20 -10.18
N ILE A 34 5.20 12.55 -9.94
CA ILE A 34 6.33 11.82 -10.51
C ILE A 34 6.45 10.54 -9.68
N GLU A 35 5.90 9.43 -10.20
CA GLU A 35 6.21 8.10 -9.68
C GLU A 35 7.73 7.92 -9.78
N ALA A 36 8.38 7.49 -8.69
CA ALA A 36 9.82 7.28 -8.67
C ALA A 36 10.24 6.41 -9.89
N PRO A 37 11.35 6.72 -10.59
CA PRO A 37 11.75 5.99 -11.81
C PRO A 37 11.91 4.47 -11.65
N ILE A 38 12.24 4.01 -10.43
CA ILE A 38 12.28 2.58 -10.06
C ILE A 38 10.89 1.94 -10.09
N VAL A 39 9.82 2.71 -9.97
CA VAL A 39 8.43 2.24 -9.92
C VAL A 39 7.80 2.25 -11.32
N SER A 40 8.11 3.24 -12.15
CA SER A 40 7.45 3.42 -13.46
C SER A 40 7.83 2.35 -14.49
N SER A 41 9.10 1.98 -14.60
CA SER A 41 9.59 1.01 -15.61
C SER A 41 9.15 -0.43 -15.36
N TYR A 42 8.84 -0.79 -14.12
CA TYR A 42 8.49 -2.16 -13.75
C TYR A 42 6.99 -2.40 -13.69
N ASN A 43 6.18 -1.34 -13.57
CA ASN A 43 4.74 -1.45 -13.37
C ASN A 43 4.03 -2.19 -14.53
N ASP A 44 4.31 -1.88 -15.79
CA ASP A 44 3.51 -2.44 -16.90
C ASP A 44 3.72 -3.95 -17.11
N ARG A 45 4.89 -4.48 -16.74
CA ARG A 45 5.21 -5.92 -16.88
C ARG A 45 4.98 -6.71 -15.60
N ILE A 46 5.29 -6.12 -14.45
CA ILE A 46 5.19 -6.82 -13.17
C ILE A 46 3.75 -6.84 -12.66
N ARG A 47 2.95 -5.79 -12.88
CA ARG A 47 1.56 -5.74 -12.37
C ARG A 47 0.70 -6.89 -12.89
N PRO A 48 0.66 -7.19 -14.21
CA PRO A 48 -0.13 -8.33 -14.70
C PRO A 48 0.30 -9.67 -14.09
N LEU A 49 1.59 -9.85 -13.80
CA LEU A 49 2.10 -11.07 -13.15
C LEU A 49 1.63 -11.16 -11.69
N LEU A 50 1.76 -10.08 -10.92
CA LEU A 50 1.28 -10.03 -9.53
C LEU A 50 -0.23 -10.27 -9.45
N ASP A 51 -1.00 -9.63 -10.33
CA ASP A 51 -2.45 -9.81 -10.42
C ASP A 51 -2.82 -11.27 -10.73
N THR A 52 -2.04 -11.94 -11.59
CA THR A 52 -2.24 -13.34 -11.91
C THR A 52 -1.99 -14.24 -10.70
N VAL A 53 -0.91 -13.99 -9.95
CA VAL A 53 -0.63 -14.75 -8.71
C VAL A 53 -1.75 -14.55 -7.69
N ASP A 54 -2.27 -13.33 -7.54
CA ASP A 54 -3.39 -13.04 -6.65
C ASP A 54 -4.70 -13.73 -7.06
N ARG A 55 -5.00 -13.77 -8.37
CA ARG A 55 -6.14 -14.54 -8.90
C ARG A 55 -6.00 -16.03 -8.58
N LEU A 56 -4.81 -16.60 -8.76
CA LEU A 56 -4.54 -17.99 -8.42
C LEU A 56 -4.73 -18.26 -6.92
N ARG A 57 -4.28 -17.35 -6.03
CA ARG A 57 -4.53 -17.46 -4.58
C ARG A 57 -6.01 -17.49 -4.26
N ASN A 58 -6.80 -16.61 -4.88
CA ASN A 58 -8.24 -16.53 -4.65
C ASN A 58 -9.01 -17.77 -5.13
N LEU A 59 -8.45 -18.51 -6.10
CA LEU A 59 -8.97 -19.81 -6.54
C LEU A 59 -8.58 -20.97 -5.60
N ASN A 60 -7.92 -20.69 -4.49
CA ASN A 60 -7.48 -21.69 -3.49
C ASN A 60 -6.61 -22.82 -4.06
N VAL A 61 -5.90 -22.59 -5.17
CA VAL A 61 -5.06 -23.62 -5.84
C VAL A 61 -3.95 -24.16 -4.93
N MET A 62 -3.56 -23.40 -3.90
CA MET A 62 -2.61 -23.86 -2.89
C MET A 62 -3.14 -25.03 -2.05
N ARG A 63 -4.46 -25.17 -1.90
CA ARG A 63 -5.08 -26.33 -1.24
C ARG A 63 -4.93 -27.62 -2.05
N GLU A 64 -4.82 -27.48 -3.36
CA GLU A 64 -4.58 -28.58 -4.31
C GLU A 64 -3.08 -28.90 -4.46
N GLY A 65 -2.22 -28.34 -3.61
CA GLY A 65 -0.77 -28.58 -3.62
C GLY A 65 0.04 -27.69 -4.58
N ILE A 66 -0.61 -26.77 -5.30
CA ILE A 66 0.08 -25.85 -6.22
C ILE A 66 0.72 -24.71 -5.40
N GLN A 67 2.05 -24.66 -5.38
CA GLN A 67 2.79 -23.61 -4.69
C GLN A 67 2.74 -22.30 -5.49
N LEU A 68 2.43 -21.19 -4.81
CA LEU A 68 2.46 -19.85 -5.40
C LEU A 68 3.63 -19.04 -4.85
N PRO A 69 4.29 -18.20 -5.68
CA PRO A 69 5.41 -17.37 -5.24
C PRO A 69 5.03 -16.51 -4.03
N THR A 70 5.73 -16.67 -2.91
CA THR A 70 5.42 -15.97 -1.65
C THR A 70 6.71 -15.41 -1.04
N ILE A 71 6.63 -14.21 -0.47
CA ILE A 71 7.73 -13.59 0.27
C ILE A 71 7.49 -13.85 1.75
N VAL A 72 8.50 -14.39 2.45
CA VAL A 72 8.44 -14.65 3.89
C VAL A 72 9.47 -13.79 4.59
N VAL A 73 9.06 -13.10 5.65
CA VAL A 73 9.94 -12.29 6.48
C VAL A 73 10.33 -13.10 7.72
N VAL A 74 11.62 -13.34 7.89
CA VAL A 74 12.17 -14.14 9.00
C VAL A 74 13.31 -13.39 9.70
N GLY A 75 13.53 -13.69 10.98
CA GLY A 75 14.63 -13.15 11.76
C GLY A 75 14.32 -13.03 13.26
N ASP A 76 15.38 -12.83 14.04
CA ASP A 76 15.35 -12.82 15.51
C ASP A 76 14.36 -11.81 16.10
N GLN A 77 13.92 -12.02 17.35
CA GLN A 77 13.07 -11.06 18.05
C GLN A 77 13.74 -9.68 18.06
N SER A 78 12.95 -8.61 17.86
CA SER A 78 13.45 -7.22 17.81
C SER A 78 14.34 -6.85 16.61
N SER A 79 14.51 -7.71 15.60
CA SER A 79 15.26 -7.40 14.37
C SER A 79 14.60 -6.40 13.41
N GLY A 80 13.46 -5.80 13.80
CA GLY A 80 12.77 -4.79 12.98
C GLY A 80 11.79 -5.33 11.93
N LYS A 81 11.47 -6.63 11.93
CA LYS A 81 10.48 -7.25 11.00
C LYS A 81 9.16 -6.48 10.93
N SER A 82 8.57 -6.18 12.09
CA SER A 82 7.32 -5.42 12.17
C SER A 82 7.50 -4.01 11.62
N SER A 83 8.62 -3.33 11.91
CA SER A 83 8.93 -2.00 11.34
C SER A 83 8.98 -1.99 9.82
N VAL A 84 9.55 -3.03 9.21
CA VAL A 84 9.61 -3.15 7.74
C VAL A 84 8.21 -3.35 7.16
N LEU A 85 7.42 -4.25 7.76
CA LEU A 85 6.05 -4.51 7.31
C LEU A 85 5.15 -3.28 7.45
N GLU A 86 5.26 -2.53 8.54
CA GLU A 86 4.55 -1.27 8.75
C GLU A 86 4.95 -0.20 7.73
N SER A 87 6.25 -0.06 7.45
CA SER A 87 6.74 0.90 6.46
C SER A 87 6.23 0.58 5.04
N LEU A 88 6.07 -0.71 4.72
CA LEU A 88 5.52 -1.16 3.45
C LEU A 88 4.00 -0.99 3.37
N ALA A 89 3.29 -1.29 4.46
CA ALA A 89 1.82 -1.24 4.49
C ALA A 89 1.25 0.14 4.78
N GLY A 90 2.04 1.03 5.40
CA GLY A 90 1.57 2.34 5.86
C GLY A 90 0.65 2.27 7.09
N ILE A 91 0.63 1.14 7.81
CA ILE A 91 -0.19 0.93 9.01
C ILE A 91 0.72 0.65 10.21
N SER A 92 0.19 0.78 11.43
CA SER A 92 0.88 0.38 12.66
C SER A 92 0.52 -1.06 13.02
N LEU A 93 1.50 -1.93 13.27
CA LEU A 93 1.22 -3.25 13.81
C LEU A 93 1.27 -3.21 15.34
N PRO A 94 0.59 -4.12 16.05
CA PRO A 94 0.65 -4.18 17.51
C PRO A 94 2.09 -4.30 18.03
N ARG A 95 2.48 -3.35 18.89
CA ARG A 95 3.80 -3.24 19.53
C ARG A 95 3.68 -3.08 21.03
N GLY A 96 4.60 -3.67 21.77
CA GLY A 96 4.66 -3.55 23.23
C GLY A 96 5.67 -4.51 23.85
N GLN A 97 6.00 -4.29 25.13
CA GLN A 97 6.92 -5.17 25.84
C GLN A 97 6.29 -6.57 25.98
N GLY A 98 7.01 -7.60 25.54
CA GLY A 98 6.49 -8.98 25.51
C GLY A 98 5.53 -9.30 24.37
N ILE A 99 5.24 -8.34 23.48
CA ILE A 99 4.44 -8.56 22.27
C ILE A 99 5.35 -9.07 21.15
N CYS A 100 4.98 -10.20 20.55
CA CYS A 100 5.58 -10.75 19.36
C CYS A 100 4.49 -11.39 18.49
N THR A 101 4.78 -11.57 17.20
CA THR A 101 3.91 -12.29 16.26
C THR A 101 3.87 -13.77 16.63
N ARG A 102 2.79 -14.22 17.28
CA ARG A 102 2.60 -15.63 17.71
C ARG A 102 1.91 -16.50 16.66
N VAL A 103 1.18 -15.86 15.76
CA VAL A 103 0.47 -16.49 14.63
C VAL A 103 0.98 -15.85 13.35
N PRO A 104 1.21 -16.62 12.27
CA PRO A 104 1.66 -16.04 11.00
C PRO A 104 0.71 -14.92 10.54
N LEU A 105 1.28 -13.73 10.31
CA LEU A 105 0.57 -12.63 9.68
C LEU A 105 0.72 -12.74 8.17
N VAL A 106 -0.40 -12.87 7.47
CA VAL A 106 -0.43 -12.79 6.01
C VAL A 106 -0.80 -11.36 5.62
N MET A 107 0.15 -10.64 5.00
CA MET A 107 -0.05 -9.28 4.52
C MET A 107 -0.29 -9.30 3.01
N ARG A 108 -1.39 -8.67 2.56
CA ARG A 108 -1.73 -8.51 1.14
C ARG A 108 -1.84 -7.04 0.83
N LEU A 109 -1.01 -6.55 -0.09
CA LEU A 109 -1.03 -5.17 -0.56
C LEU A 109 -1.53 -5.17 -2.00
N GLN A 110 -2.62 -4.45 -2.25
CA GLN A 110 -3.27 -4.41 -3.55
C GLN A 110 -3.39 -2.97 -4.03
N ARG A 111 -3.28 -2.76 -5.35
CA ARG A 111 -3.48 -1.44 -5.94
C ARG A 111 -4.97 -1.14 -5.95
N SER A 112 -5.38 -0.06 -5.31
CA SER A 112 -6.72 0.49 -5.44
C SER A 112 -6.71 1.69 -6.40
N PRO A 113 -7.76 1.87 -7.23
CA PRO A 113 -7.98 3.14 -7.92
C PRO A 113 -8.45 4.24 -6.95
N SER A 114 -8.95 3.87 -5.77
CA SER A 114 -9.28 4.82 -4.71
C SER A 114 -8.00 5.42 -4.15
N PRO A 115 -7.93 6.74 -3.96
CA PRO A 115 -6.83 7.35 -3.25
C PRO A 115 -6.89 7.12 -1.74
N GLU A 116 -8.05 6.72 -1.21
CA GLU A 116 -8.22 6.41 0.21
C GLU A 116 -7.83 4.95 0.45
N PRO A 117 -6.93 4.67 1.42
CA PRO A 117 -6.54 3.31 1.76
C PRO A 117 -7.72 2.59 2.43
N GLU A 118 -8.00 1.38 1.97
CA GLU A 118 -8.98 0.49 2.60
C GLU A 118 -8.23 -0.61 3.35
N ILE A 119 -8.45 -0.70 4.66
CA ILE A 119 -7.77 -1.66 5.53
C ILE A 119 -8.81 -2.60 6.13
N TRP A 120 -8.50 -3.90 6.07
CA TRP A 120 -9.39 -4.95 6.55
C TRP A 120 -8.57 -5.95 7.36
N LEU A 121 -9.09 -6.37 8.50
CA LEU A 121 -8.55 -7.47 9.28
C LEU A 121 -9.44 -8.70 9.11
N GLU A 122 -8.83 -9.84 8.81
CA GLU A 122 -9.54 -11.11 8.66
C GLU A 122 -9.07 -12.10 9.74
N TYR A 123 -10.01 -12.65 10.50
CA TYR A 123 -9.75 -13.71 11.47
C TYR A 123 -10.97 -14.63 11.61
N ASN A 124 -10.76 -15.95 11.51
CA ASN A 124 -11.83 -16.96 11.55
C ASN A 124 -12.99 -16.64 10.58
N ASP A 125 -12.66 -16.35 9.32
CA ASP A 125 -13.60 -15.98 8.24
C ASP A 125 -14.43 -14.71 8.53
N LYS A 126 -14.08 -13.94 9.58
CA LYS A 126 -14.67 -12.63 9.88
C LYS A 126 -13.77 -11.54 9.37
N VAL A 127 -14.32 -10.69 8.52
CA VAL A 127 -13.67 -9.49 8.00
C VAL A 127 -14.17 -8.28 8.78
N VAL A 128 -13.24 -7.47 9.29
CA VAL A 128 -13.51 -6.25 10.03
C VAL A 128 -12.81 -5.09 9.32
N PRO A 129 -13.55 -4.09 8.78
CA PRO A 129 -12.93 -2.85 8.32
C PRO A 129 -12.29 -2.14 9.51
N THR A 130 -11.10 -1.59 9.30
CA THR A 130 -10.38 -0.83 10.33
C THR A 130 -9.87 0.48 9.75
N ASP A 131 -9.82 1.50 10.59
CA ASP A 131 -9.41 2.87 10.29
C ASP A 131 -8.08 3.22 10.98
N GLU A 132 -7.31 2.19 11.36
CA GLU A 132 -6.04 2.32 12.12
C GLU A 132 -5.16 3.49 11.66
#